data_AF-A0AAN8FQS9-F1
#
_entry.id   AF-A0AAN8FQS9-F1
#
_cell.length_a   1.000
_cell.length_b   1.000
_cell.length_c   1.000
_cell.angle_alpha   90.00
_cell.angle_beta   90.00
_cell.angle_gamma   90.00
#
_symmetry.space_group_name_H-M   'P 1'
#
loop_
_entity.id
_entity.type
_entity.pdbx_description
1 polymer ?
#
loop_
_entity_poly.entity_id
_entity_poly.type
_entity_poly.pdbx_seq_one_letter_code
_entity_poly.pdbx_strand_id
1 'polypeptide(L)'
;MYVSAQKGYMLVLGTNALQALHYELVQRTDTEAEKDKDLEKMPPGVIEESTDIATVCKRTYVAPGQLKWIPIKGQAGERILHSRSKWISSGLCVVNEHGEAEVPVWNMSAKPLVLRVNQEVGDWEEGEAEYSKVRAREVETDMLALVRGLKLIQDEVRDHNERYRNKMKKYYDNKNEVDKHYKPKVGERVFMRMPREKMVAAHPKLAFDWSGPFRVLECSDNSALITSVTAEEEPIRVQFDLLLKCPSEINDEPVKVFSKRKRMRRKESMCGACRVQIVMNENTRFRVEDEYEVSDSMHFLHVQFRCDGQPFPAIEGRAGFQLNSCRCSRSTYVKDLLPDIPPPAVDERVECVLDAARVLSIWWDVGSISLKVQRIMDRSYKVLKPKAVGFAYAFFRHRCLHVAIMAGSVPQGAPFRHTSLFDWICDSTRIIEYGWRIAKQVEWPQVALTEQSGQEHNRIVLVIPEVLHRIKHCLMGPNTIVFYYKSFRDVKATSTALFADDVGNVVYVLPPKEPTDPFSWLQFVNSLNLWLTCG
;
A
#
# COMPACT_ATOMS: atom_id res chain seq x y z
N MET A 1 37.57 29.86 1.97
CA MET A 1 36.53 28.96 2.49
C MET A 1 35.20 29.39 1.87
N TYR A 2 34.67 28.66 0.89
CA TYR A 2 33.37 28.94 0.29
C TYR A 2 32.33 28.02 0.93
N VAL A 3 31.52 28.57 1.83
CA VAL A 3 30.35 27.90 2.39
C VAL A 3 29.13 28.63 1.82
N SER A 4 28.37 27.97 0.95
CA SER A 4 27.08 28.51 0.52
C SER A 4 26.01 28.03 1.49
N ALA A 5 25.35 28.95 2.19
CA ALA A 5 24.19 28.62 2.98
C ALA A 5 23.00 28.30 2.06
N GLN A 6 22.59 27.04 2.02
CA GLN A 6 21.29 26.63 1.49
C GLN A 6 20.36 26.24 2.64
N LYS A 7 19.05 26.44 2.46
CA LYS A 7 18.04 26.03 3.45
C LYS A 7 17.90 24.51 3.46
N GLY A 8 18.43 23.88 4.50
CA GLY A 8 18.33 22.44 4.79
C GLY A 8 19.50 21.95 5.66
N TYR A 9 19.40 20.76 6.25
CA TYR A 9 20.46 20.12 7.07
C TYR A 9 21.63 19.55 6.24
N MET A 10 21.87 20.07 5.03
CA MET A 10 22.89 19.56 4.12
C MET A 10 24.04 20.57 4.02
N LEU A 11 25.19 20.20 4.55
CA LEU A 11 26.39 21.03 4.55
C LEU A 11 27.34 20.53 3.46
N VAL A 12 27.55 21.34 2.42
CA VAL A 12 28.46 21.00 1.32
C VAL A 12 29.85 21.55 1.67
N LEU A 13 30.79 20.64 1.92
CA LEU A 13 32.19 20.99 2.17
C LEU A 13 32.99 20.87 0.87
N GLY A 14 33.65 21.96 0.46
CA GLY A 14 34.62 21.92 -0.63
C GLY A 14 35.87 21.15 -0.22
N THR A 15 36.56 20.53 -1.17
CA THR A 15 37.79 19.72 -0.95
C THR A 15 38.87 20.46 -0.13
N ASN A 16 38.94 21.78 -0.27
CA ASN A 16 39.88 22.63 0.49
C ASN A 16 39.56 22.70 2.00
N ALA A 17 38.33 22.38 2.41
CA ALA A 17 37.93 22.35 3.83
C ALA A 17 38.39 21.07 4.54
N LEU A 18 38.69 20.00 3.80
CA LEU A 18 39.10 18.70 4.37
C LEU A 18 40.48 18.80 5.04
N GLN A 19 41.43 19.51 4.41
CA GLN A 19 42.76 19.76 4.97
C GLN A 19 42.70 20.59 6.27
N ALA A 20 41.80 21.57 6.35
CA ALA A 20 41.61 22.38 7.55
C ALA A 20 40.93 21.62 8.70
N LEU A 21 40.24 20.52 8.39
CA LEU A 21 39.61 19.61 9.35
C LEU A 21 40.48 18.38 9.64
N HIS A 22 41.73 18.35 9.18
CA HIS A 22 42.66 17.23 9.30
C HIS A 22 42.14 15.89 8.74
N TYR A 23 41.27 15.96 7.71
CA TYR A 23 40.82 14.79 6.98
C TYR A 23 41.58 14.65 5.66
N GLU A 24 42.09 13.45 5.39
CA GLU A 24 42.81 13.09 4.17
C GLU A 24 42.02 12.03 3.40
N LEU A 25 41.82 12.25 2.08
CA LEU A 25 41.11 11.31 1.23
C LEU A 25 42.09 10.31 0.64
N VAL A 26 41.97 9.04 1.02
CA VAL A 26 42.79 7.95 0.47
C VAL A 26 41.95 7.13 -0.51
N GLN A 27 42.44 6.98 -1.74
CA GLN A 27 41.82 6.14 -2.75
C GLN A 27 42.30 4.70 -2.58
N ARG A 28 41.41 3.79 -2.16
CA ARG A 28 41.69 2.36 -2.13
C ARG A 28 41.55 1.77 -3.54
N THR A 29 42.66 1.28 -4.08
CA THR A 29 42.65 0.31 -5.18
C THR A 29 42.82 -1.07 -4.56
N ASP A 30 41.81 -1.92 -4.73
CA ASP A 30 41.78 -3.28 -4.18
C ASP A 30 42.73 -4.20 -4.96
N THR A 31 44.02 -4.13 -4.63
CA THR A 31 44.98 -5.20 -4.91
C THR A 31 46.18 -5.02 -3.98
N GLU A 32 46.45 -6.07 -3.20
CA GLU A 32 47.71 -6.32 -2.48
C GLU A 32 47.97 -5.53 -1.19
N ALA A 33 47.54 -6.12 -0.07
CA ALA A 33 48.27 -6.03 1.19
C ALA A 33 48.10 -7.34 1.99
N GLU A 34 48.55 -8.44 1.40
CA GLU A 34 49.16 -9.54 2.17
C GLU A 34 50.67 -9.30 2.18
N LYS A 35 51.25 -9.22 3.38
CA LYS A 35 52.63 -9.56 3.81
C LYS A 35 53.13 -8.56 4.85
N ASP A 36 52.81 -8.84 6.11
CA ASP A 36 53.85 -9.21 7.07
C ASP A 36 53.21 -9.88 8.30
N LYS A 37 53.39 -11.20 8.37
CA LYS A 37 53.20 -12.05 9.54
C LYS A 37 54.48 -12.86 9.68
N ASP A 38 55.07 -12.80 10.87
CA ASP A 38 55.84 -13.86 11.55
C ASP A 38 55.99 -13.33 13.00
N LEU A 39 55.46 -13.94 14.06
CA LEU A 39 55.62 -15.28 14.66
C LEU A 39 54.46 -15.40 15.69
N GLU A 40 53.80 -16.52 16.02
CA GLU A 40 54.22 -17.90 16.31
C GLU A 40 52.99 -18.86 16.23
N LYS A 41 53.26 -20.14 15.93
CA LYS A 41 52.33 -21.31 15.79
C LYS A 41 51.69 -21.68 17.15
N MET A 42 50.54 -22.35 17.34
CA MET A 42 49.84 -23.45 16.63
C MET A 42 48.48 -23.73 17.37
N PRO A 43 47.64 -24.69 16.94
CA PRO A 43 46.54 -24.60 15.98
C PRO A 43 45.12 -24.45 16.63
N PRO A 44 44.11 -24.01 15.85
CA PRO A 44 42.86 -24.74 15.88
C PRO A 44 42.29 -25.02 14.49
N GLY A 45 41.51 -26.09 14.45
CA GLY A 45 40.90 -26.67 13.27
C GLY A 45 39.94 -25.73 12.53
N VAL A 46 39.86 -26.01 11.25
CA VAL A 46 39.00 -25.45 10.21
C VAL A 46 37.53 -25.42 10.64
N ILE A 47 36.89 -24.25 10.56
CA ILE A 47 35.49 -24.11 10.15
C ILE A 47 35.41 -22.88 9.23
N GLU A 48 35.14 -23.12 7.95
CA GLU A 48 34.74 -22.09 6.97
C GLU A 48 33.24 -21.82 7.15
N GLU A 49 32.83 -20.57 7.40
CA GLU A 49 31.42 -20.15 7.39
C GLU A 49 30.96 -19.93 5.94
N SER A 50 29.97 -20.71 5.49
CA SER A 50 29.38 -20.62 4.16
C SER A 50 27.96 -20.03 4.23
N THR A 51 27.79 -18.77 3.85
CA THR A 51 26.47 -18.13 3.79
C THR A 51 25.62 -18.69 2.63
N ASP A 52 24.44 -19.24 2.91
CA ASP A 52 23.54 -19.87 1.93
C ASP A 52 22.63 -18.81 1.26
N ILE A 53 22.91 -18.46 0.00
CA ILE A 53 22.27 -17.33 -0.71
C ILE A 53 20.98 -17.76 -1.44
N ALA A 54 19.89 -17.00 -1.26
CA ALA A 54 18.63 -17.24 -1.94
C ALA A 54 18.60 -16.62 -3.34
N THR A 55 18.33 -17.45 -4.37
CA THR A 55 18.34 -17.03 -5.78
C THR A 55 17.08 -17.42 -6.55
N VAL A 56 16.69 -16.64 -7.56
CA VAL A 56 15.48 -16.90 -8.36
C VAL A 56 15.66 -18.10 -9.31
N CYS A 57 14.76 -19.08 -9.25
CA CYS A 57 14.84 -20.28 -10.10
C CYS A 57 14.50 -19.99 -11.57
N LYS A 58 13.52 -19.12 -11.82
CA LYS A 58 12.99 -18.87 -13.17
C LYS A 58 12.79 -17.40 -13.47
N ARG A 59 13.19 -16.98 -14.68
CA ARG A 59 12.94 -15.63 -15.17
C ARG A 59 11.45 -15.32 -15.11
N THR A 60 11.09 -14.29 -14.35
CA THR A 60 9.68 -13.97 -14.09
C THR A 60 9.42 -12.49 -14.32
N TYR A 61 8.37 -12.23 -15.11
CA TYR A 61 7.81 -10.90 -15.31
C TYR A 61 6.66 -10.66 -14.35
N VAL A 62 6.69 -9.51 -13.66
CA VAL A 62 5.64 -9.03 -12.74
C VAL A 62 5.21 -7.63 -13.17
N ALA A 63 3.96 -7.48 -13.60
CA ALA A 63 3.43 -6.19 -14.05
C ALA A 63 3.30 -5.17 -12.89
N PRO A 64 3.27 -3.86 -13.16
CA PRO A 64 2.99 -2.83 -12.15
C PRO A 64 1.72 -3.15 -11.35
N GLY A 65 1.80 -3.10 -10.01
CA GLY A 65 0.69 -3.39 -9.09
C GLY A 65 0.34 -4.88 -8.94
N GLN A 66 1.02 -5.78 -9.65
CA GLN A 66 0.74 -7.22 -9.61
C GLN A 66 1.50 -7.91 -8.47
N LEU A 67 0.80 -8.81 -7.77
CA LEU A 67 1.39 -9.80 -6.87
C LEU A 67 1.54 -11.14 -7.61
N LYS A 68 2.71 -11.77 -7.51
CA LYS A 68 3.01 -13.03 -8.21
C LYS A 68 3.96 -13.90 -7.40
N TRP A 69 3.65 -15.18 -7.28
CA TRP A 69 4.50 -16.17 -6.63
C TRP A 69 5.66 -16.55 -7.54
N ILE A 70 6.87 -16.60 -6.99
CA ILE A 70 8.07 -17.02 -7.69
C ILE A 70 8.77 -18.15 -6.93
N PRO A 71 9.37 -19.12 -7.64
CA PRO A 71 10.26 -20.09 -7.02
C PRO A 71 11.65 -19.49 -6.79
N ILE A 72 12.19 -19.68 -5.59
CA ILE A 72 13.56 -19.34 -5.17
C ILE A 72 14.28 -20.59 -4.66
N LYS A 73 15.60 -20.63 -4.83
CA LYS A 73 16.45 -21.75 -4.39
C LYS A 73 16.89 -21.61 -2.94
N GLY A 74 16.92 -22.72 -2.23
CA GLY A 74 17.48 -22.88 -0.89
C GLY A 74 17.71 -24.35 -0.55
N GLN A 75 18.28 -24.62 0.62
CA GLN A 75 18.38 -25.98 1.15
C GLN A 75 17.03 -26.45 1.73
N ALA A 76 16.71 -27.73 1.53
CA ALA A 76 15.43 -28.32 1.97
C ALA A 76 15.20 -28.15 3.48
N GLY A 77 13.94 -27.93 3.86
CA GLY A 77 13.52 -27.72 5.26
C GLY A 77 12.79 -26.39 5.49
N GLU A 78 12.39 -26.16 6.73
CA GLU A 78 11.79 -24.89 7.16
C GLU A 78 12.91 -23.89 7.48
N ARG A 79 12.95 -22.77 6.76
CA ARG A 79 14.02 -21.76 6.89
C ARG A 79 13.48 -20.36 6.80
N ILE A 80 14.17 -19.42 7.47
CA ILE A 80 13.84 -18.01 7.40
C ILE A 80 14.62 -17.38 6.24
N LEU A 81 13.87 -16.73 5.34
CA LEU A 81 14.44 -15.90 4.29
C LEU A 81 14.61 -14.47 4.81
N HIS A 82 15.83 -13.94 4.77
CA HIS A 82 16.11 -12.52 4.93
C HIS A 82 16.17 -11.85 3.56
N SER A 83 15.07 -11.25 3.12
CA SER A 83 15.05 -10.59 1.81
C SER A 83 15.86 -9.30 1.81
N ARG A 84 16.72 -9.13 0.80
CA ARG A 84 17.42 -7.88 0.51
C ARG A 84 16.61 -6.93 -0.37
N SER A 85 15.45 -7.37 -0.84
CA SER A 85 14.65 -6.69 -1.86
C SER A 85 13.33 -6.18 -1.31
N LYS A 86 12.95 -4.94 -1.62
CA LYS A 86 11.68 -4.32 -1.14
C LYS A 86 10.40 -4.95 -1.71
N TRP A 87 10.52 -5.83 -2.72
CA TRP A 87 9.40 -6.49 -3.38
C TRP A 87 9.17 -7.93 -2.91
N ILE A 88 10.00 -8.46 -2.00
CA ILE A 88 9.83 -9.76 -1.33
C ILE A 88 9.91 -9.48 0.17
N SER A 89 8.98 -10.02 0.95
CA SER A 89 9.03 -9.92 2.41
C SER A 89 9.94 -11.01 2.99
N SER A 90 10.74 -10.66 4.00
CA SER A 90 11.42 -11.66 4.83
C SER A 90 10.39 -12.50 5.59
N GLY A 91 10.67 -13.79 5.79
CA GLY A 91 9.73 -14.67 6.49
C GLY A 91 10.08 -16.16 6.40
N LEU A 92 9.35 -16.97 7.15
CA LEU A 92 9.48 -18.42 7.17
C LEU A 92 9.01 -19.02 5.84
N CYS A 93 9.88 -19.77 5.20
CA CYS A 93 9.63 -20.48 3.96
C CYS A 93 9.82 -21.99 4.18
N VAL A 94 9.00 -22.79 3.50
CA VAL A 94 9.19 -24.25 3.43
C VAL A 94 9.87 -24.54 2.10
N VAL A 95 11.13 -24.94 2.16
CA VAL A 95 11.89 -25.36 0.98
C VAL A 95 11.63 -26.84 0.74
N ASN A 96 11.14 -27.17 -0.45
CA ASN A 96 10.82 -28.55 -0.82
C ASN A 96 12.09 -29.41 -0.98
N GLU A 97 11.91 -30.73 -1.15
CA GLU A 97 13.00 -31.69 -1.36
C GLU A 97 13.84 -31.41 -2.62
N HIS A 98 13.32 -30.59 -3.54
CA HIS A 98 14.01 -30.13 -4.75
C HIS A 98 14.82 -28.84 -4.53
N GLY A 99 14.85 -28.31 -3.29
CA GLY A 99 15.57 -27.10 -2.96
C GLY A 99 14.90 -25.82 -3.44
N GLU A 100 13.58 -25.82 -3.62
CA GLU A 100 12.79 -24.67 -4.08
C GLU A 100 11.73 -24.26 -3.05
N ALA A 101 11.59 -22.95 -2.82
CA ALA A 101 10.51 -22.35 -2.04
C ALA A 101 9.74 -21.33 -2.90
N GLU A 102 8.41 -21.29 -2.77
CA GLU A 102 7.59 -20.27 -3.41
C GLU A 102 7.43 -19.05 -2.51
N VAL A 103 7.86 -17.88 -3.00
CA VAL A 103 7.73 -16.61 -2.28
C VAL A 103 6.89 -15.60 -3.06
N PRO A 104 6.06 -14.79 -2.38
CA PRO A 104 5.25 -13.78 -3.06
C PRO A 104 6.12 -12.55 -3.39
N VAL A 105 6.04 -12.11 -4.64
CA VAL A 105 6.64 -10.86 -5.12
C VAL A 105 5.55 -9.86 -5.40
N TRP A 106 5.66 -8.66 -4.82
CA TRP A 106 4.75 -7.56 -5.10
C TRP A 106 5.46 -6.41 -5.80
N ASN A 107 5.07 -6.15 -7.06
CA ASN A 107 5.60 -5.02 -7.80
C ASN A 107 4.82 -3.73 -7.46
N MET A 108 5.30 -2.98 -6.47
CA MET A 108 4.75 -1.67 -6.08
C MET A 108 5.21 -0.51 -7.00
N SER A 109 6.02 -0.78 -8.02
CA SER A 109 6.55 0.27 -8.90
C SER A 109 5.64 0.52 -10.11
N ALA A 110 5.74 1.72 -10.70
CA ALA A 110 5.05 2.07 -11.94
C ALA A 110 5.63 1.40 -13.20
N LYS A 111 6.72 0.63 -13.06
CA LYS A 111 7.42 -0.06 -14.15
C LYS A 111 7.35 -1.58 -13.95
N PRO A 112 7.41 -2.39 -15.02
CA PRO A 112 7.41 -3.84 -14.86
C PRO A 112 8.72 -4.32 -14.21
N LEU A 113 8.59 -5.26 -13.28
CA LEU A 113 9.71 -5.92 -12.63
C LEU A 113 10.05 -7.20 -13.40
N VAL A 114 11.32 -7.34 -13.77
CA VAL A 114 11.85 -8.53 -14.46
C VAL A 114 12.88 -9.18 -13.58
N LEU A 115 12.51 -10.29 -12.95
CA LEU A 115 13.42 -11.11 -12.15
C LEU A 115 14.16 -12.08 -13.07
N ARG A 116 15.48 -12.11 -12.97
CA ARG A 116 16.34 -12.98 -13.79
C ARG A 116 16.63 -14.29 -13.06
N VAL A 117 16.93 -15.34 -13.81
CA VAL A 117 17.42 -16.61 -13.23
C VAL A 117 18.72 -16.33 -12.49
N ASN A 118 18.89 -16.95 -11.32
CA ASN A 118 20.02 -16.79 -10.40
C ASN A 118 20.20 -15.37 -9.85
N GLN A 119 19.19 -14.51 -9.98
CA GLN A 119 19.22 -13.21 -9.31
C GLN A 119 19.11 -13.43 -7.80
N GLU A 120 20.06 -12.87 -7.06
CA GLU A 120 20.05 -12.87 -5.60
C GLU A 120 18.90 -12.02 -5.06
N VAL A 121 18.15 -12.59 -4.13
CA VAL A 121 16.96 -11.94 -3.53
C VAL A 121 17.05 -11.83 -2.01
N GLY A 122 17.98 -12.55 -1.38
CA GLY A 122 18.14 -12.58 0.06
C GLY A 122 19.13 -13.65 0.51
N ASP A 123 19.19 -13.83 1.82
CA ASP A 123 20.03 -14.83 2.49
C ASP A 123 19.12 -15.78 3.28
N TRP A 124 19.50 -17.06 3.35
CA TRP A 124 18.88 -18.02 4.25
C TRP A 124 19.57 -17.96 5.62
N GLU A 125 18.78 -18.00 6.70
CA GLU A 125 19.34 -18.13 8.05
C GLU A 125 20.05 -19.48 8.21
N GLU A 126 21.22 -19.47 8.88
CA GLU A 126 22.02 -20.67 9.10
C GLU A 126 21.47 -21.50 10.27
N GLY A 127 21.12 -22.76 10.00
CA GLY A 127 20.56 -23.70 10.96
C GLY A 127 19.11 -24.08 10.69
N GLU A 128 18.65 -25.22 11.22
CA GLU A 128 17.20 -25.47 11.34
C GLU A 128 16.64 -24.43 12.31
N ALA A 129 15.65 -23.66 11.89
CA ALA A 129 15.07 -22.61 12.71
C ALA A 129 14.50 -23.23 14.00
N GLU A 130 15.22 -23.11 15.10
CA GLU A 130 14.78 -23.58 16.42
C GLU A 130 13.77 -22.56 16.99
N TYR A 131 12.55 -22.60 16.50
CA TYR A 131 11.43 -21.85 17.08
C TYR A 131 10.62 -22.77 17.99
N SER A 132 10.31 -22.29 19.20
CA SER A 132 9.35 -22.95 20.08
C SER A 132 8.01 -23.06 19.36
N LYS A 133 7.60 -24.28 19.00
CA LYS A 133 6.28 -24.59 18.42
C LYS A 133 5.18 -24.06 19.35
N VAL A 134 4.72 -22.84 19.08
CA VAL A 134 3.53 -22.29 19.71
C VAL A 134 2.37 -23.17 19.28
N ARG A 135 1.76 -23.88 20.25
CA ARG A 135 0.55 -24.66 19.99
C ARG A 135 -0.49 -23.71 19.42
N ALA A 136 -1.18 -24.15 18.37
CA ALA A 136 -2.05 -23.37 17.48
C ALA A 136 -3.30 -22.70 18.10
N ARG A 137 -3.29 -22.35 19.38
CA ARG A 137 -4.35 -21.59 20.04
C ARG A 137 -4.02 -20.11 20.22
N GLU A 138 -2.80 -19.68 19.95
CA GLU A 138 -2.33 -18.33 20.30
C GLU A 138 -1.44 -17.71 19.22
N VAL A 139 -1.93 -17.64 17.97
CA VAL A 139 -1.43 -16.67 16.96
C VAL A 139 -2.61 -16.28 16.08
N GLU A 140 -2.81 -14.97 15.89
CA GLU A 140 -3.89 -14.36 15.11
C GLU A 140 -4.11 -15.06 13.75
N THR A 141 -5.32 -15.57 13.61
CA THR A 141 -5.92 -16.14 12.41
C THR A 141 -6.01 -15.18 11.21
N ASP A 142 -5.65 -13.91 11.37
CA ASP A 142 -6.05 -12.83 10.47
C ASP A 142 -5.34 -12.83 9.12
N MET A 143 -4.03 -13.04 9.03
CA MET A 143 -3.37 -13.00 7.71
C MET A 143 -3.73 -14.20 6.83
N LEU A 144 -3.76 -15.42 7.38
CA LEU A 144 -4.16 -16.61 6.63
C LEU A 144 -5.66 -16.60 6.30
N ALA A 145 -6.52 -16.09 7.19
CA ALA A 145 -7.93 -15.90 6.91
C ALA A 145 -8.17 -14.82 5.85
N LEU A 146 -7.40 -13.73 5.87
CA LEU A 146 -7.49 -12.65 4.87
C LEU A 146 -7.06 -13.14 3.49
N VAL A 147 -5.96 -13.89 3.39
CA VAL A 147 -5.47 -14.45 2.12
C VAL A 147 -6.45 -15.49 1.57
N ARG A 148 -7.03 -16.34 2.43
CA ARG A 148 -8.10 -17.27 2.02
C ARG A 148 -9.36 -16.51 1.58
N GLY A 149 -9.75 -15.45 2.30
CA GLY A 149 -10.89 -14.60 1.98
C GLY A 149 -10.72 -13.89 0.62
N LEU A 150 -9.54 -13.34 0.34
CA LEU A 150 -9.23 -12.70 -0.94
C LEU A 150 -9.28 -13.69 -2.11
N LYS A 151 -8.82 -14.92 -1.90
CA LYS A 151 -8.88 -15.98 -2.94
C LYS A 151 -10.32 -16.38 -3.25
N LEU A 152 -11.15 -16.55 -2.22
CA LEU A 152 -12.59 -16.82 -2.37
C LEU A 152 -13.30 -15.68 -3.13
N ILE A 153 -13.00 -14.43 -2.82
CA ILE A 153 -13.57 -13.27 -3.53
C ILE A 153 -13.12 -13.25 -5.00
N GLN A 154 -11.85 -13.53 -5.29
CA GLN A 154 -11.36 -13.58 -6.67
C GLN A 154 -12.00 -14.70 -7.48
N ASP A 155 -12.17 -15.87 -6.88
CA ASP A 155 -12.82 -17.02 -7.50
C ASP A 155 -14.31 -16.73 -7.77
N GLU A 156 -15.03 -16.14 -6.80
CA GLU A 156 -16.44 -15.76 -6.97
C GLU A 156 -16.63 -14.68 -8.05
N VAL A 157 -15.74 -13.67 -8.09
CA VAL A 157 -15.77 -12.63 -9.13
C VAL A 157 -15.47 -13.21 -10.51
N ARG A 158 -14.55 -14.18 -10.60
CA ARG A 158 -14.26 -14.88 -11.86
C ARG A 158 -15.48 -15.67 -12.33
N ASP A 159 -16.08 -16.45 -11.44
CA ASP A 159 -17.27 -17.26 -11.73
C ASP A 159 -18.47 -16.37 -12.12
N HIS A 160 -18.68 -15.25 -11.42
CA HIS A 160 -19.73 -14.30 -11.75
C HIS A 160 -19.52 -13.68 -13.14
N ASN A 161 -18.30 -13.24 -13.44
CA ASN A 161 -17.95 -12.68 -14.75
C ASN A 161 -18.11 -13.71 -15.87
N GLU A 162 -17.76 -14.98 -15.62
CA GLU A 162 -17.89 -16.06 -16.60
C GLU A 162 -19.37 -16.41 -16.84
N ARG A 163 -20.19 -16.49 -15.79
CA ARG A 163 -21.65 -16.65 -15.91
C ARG A 163 -22.26 -15.48 -16.67
N TYR A 164 -21.85 -14.24 -16.38
CA TYR A 164 -22.34 -13.06 -17.06
C TYR A 164 -21.96 -13.06 -18.55
N ARG A 165 -20.69 -13.37 -18.88
CA ARG A 165 -20.23 -13.53 -20.28
C ARG A 165 -21.00 -14.63 -21.01
N ASN A 166 -21.21 -15.78 -20.37
CA ASN A 166 -21.96 -16.88 -20.97
C ASN A 166 -23.43 -16.53 -21.18
N LYS A 167 -24.06 -15.81 -20.24
CA LYS A 167 -25.44 -15.33 -20.39
C LYS A 167 -25.55 -14.31 -21.52
N MET A 168 -24.63 -13.36 -21.59
CA MET A 168 -24.59 -12.34 -22.65
C MET A 168 -24.33 -12.97 -24.02
N LYS A 169 -23.43 -13.96 -24.10
CA LYS A 169 -23.19 -14.72 -25.32
C LYS A 169 -24.44 -15.50 -25.75
N LYS A 170 -25.08 -16.24 -24.84
CA LYS A 170 -26.34 -16.96 -25.16
C LYS A 170 -27.45 -16.03 -25.61
N TYR A 171 -27.59 -14.87 -24.97
CA TYR A 171 -28.57 -13.86 -25.39
C TYR A 171 -28.26 -13.32 -26.79
N TYR A 172 -26.99 -13.02 -27.08
CA TYR A 172 -26.56 -12.56 -28.39
C TYR A 172 -26.76 -13.64 -29.47
N ASP A 173 -26.34 -14.88 -29.19
CA ASP A 173 -26.45 -16.01 -30.11
C ASP A 173 -27.93 -16.32 -30.43
N ASN A 174 -28.82 -16.28 -29.41
CA ASN A 174 -30.27 -16.46 -29.60
C ASN A 174 -30.92 -15.29 -30.34
N LYS A 175 -30.52 -14.05 -30.05
CA LYS A 175 -31.11 -12.85 -30.66
C LYS A 175 -30.72 -12.72 -32.13
N ASN A 176 -29.51 -13.12 -32.48
CA ASN A 176 -28.97 -12.96 -33.83
C ASN A 176 -28.93 -14.27 -34.63
N GLU A 177 -29.53 -15.34 -34.10
CA GLU A 177 -29.57 -16.68 -34.70
C GLU A 177 -28.20 -17.08 -35.27
N VAL A 178 -27.15 -16.97 -34.43
CA VAL A 178 -25.77 -17.22 -34.84
C VAL A 178 -25.60 -18.72 -35.11
N ASP A 179 -25.92 -19.13 -36.33
CA ASP A 179 -25.82 -20.50 -36.78
C ASP A 179 -24.34 -20.88 -36.98
N LYS A 180 -23.90 -21.95 -36.33
CA LYS A 180 -22.55 -22.51 -36.51
C LYS A 180 -22.36 -23.08 -37.93
N HIS A 181 -23.44 -23.19 -38.70
CA HIS A 181 -23.44 -23.67 -40.09
C HIS A 181 -23.81 -22.56 -41.08
N TYR A 182 -23.58 -21.30 -40.70
CA TYR A 182 -23.75 -20.15 -41.58
C TYR A 182 -22.96 -20.35 -42.89
N LYS A 183 -23.68 -20.50 -43.99
CA LYS A 183 -23.14 -20.52 -45.35
C LYS A 183 -23.35 -19.14 -45.97
N PRO A 184 -22.28 -18.38 -46.27
CA PRO A 184 -22.40 -17.09 -46.93
C PRO A 184 -23.11 -17.25 -48.27
N LYS A 185 -23.97 -16.30 -48.63
CA LYS A 185 -24.57 -16.23 -49.98
C LYS A 185 -23.81 -15.25 -50.87
N VAL A 186 -23.88 -15.47 -52.18
CA VAL A 186 -23.34 -14.53 -53.17
C VAL A 186 -23.96 -13.15 -52.97
N GLY A 187 -23.11 -12.12 -52.87
CA GLY A 187 -23.49 -10.74 -52.60
C GLY A 187 -23.55 -10.35 -51.10
N GLU A 188 -23.43 -11.30 -50.17
CA GLU A 188 -23.43 -11.01 -48.73
C GLU A 188 -22.11 -10.37 -48.25
N ARG A 189 -22.18 -9.60 -47.16
CA ARG A 189 -21.03 -8.95 -46.52
C ARG A 189 -20.53 -9.81 -45.37
N VAL A 190 -19.22 -10.06 -45.34
CA VAL A 190 -18.57 -10.96 -44.36
C VAL A 190 -17.27 -10.36 -43.83
N PHE A 191 -16.90 -10.70 -42.60
CA PHE A 191 -15.57 -10.45 -42.02
C PHE A 191 -14.69 -11.68 -42.19
N MET A 192 -13.40 -11.48 -42.43
CA MET A 192 -12.42 -12.57 -42.57
C MET A 192 -11.50 -12.64 -41.35
N ARG A 193 -11.26 -13.85 -40.83
CA ARG A 193 -10.31 -14.09 -39.74
C ARG A 193 -8.87 -14.17 -40.23
N MET A 194 -7.98 -13.36 -39.66
CA MET A 194 -6.54 -13.28 -39.96
C MET A 194 -5.68 -13.73 -38.77
N PRO A 195 -5.56 -15.05 -38.51
CA PRO A 195 -4.86 -15.57 -37.33
C PRO A 195 -3.36 -15.25 -37.30
N ARG A 196 -2.73 -15.07 -38.48
CA ARG A 196 -1.29 -14.78 -38.58
C ARG A 196 -0.95 -13.34 -38.20
N GLU A 197 -1.85 -12.38 -38.41
CA GLU A 197 -1.59 -10.96 -38.12
C GLU A 197 -1.42 -10.71 -36.62
N LYS A 198 -2.16 -11.43 -35.78
CA LYS A 198 -2.01 -11.38 -34.31
C LYS A 198 -0.64 -11.88 -33.84
N MET A 199 -0.10 -12.91 -34.48
CA MET A 199 1.20 -13.50 -34.13
C MET A 199 2.37 -12.61 -34.55
N VAL A 200 2.21 -11.87 -35.64
CA VAL A 200 3.24 -10.97 -36.19
C VAL A 200 3.17 -9.56 -35.56
N ALA A 201 2.04 -9.17 -34.97
CA ALA A 201 1.89 -7.89 -34.31
C ALA A 201 2.82 -7.75 -33.09
N ALA A 202 3.50 -6.61 -32.97
CA ALA A 202 4.35 -6.29 -31.82
C ALA A 202 3.60 -6.33 -30.47
N HIS A 203 2.27 -6.15 -30.50
CA HIS A 203 1.40 -6.21 -29.33
C HIS A 203 0.19 -7.13 -29.60
N PRO A 204 0.35 -8.46 -29.45
CA PRO A 204 -0.70 -9.44 -29.77
C PRO A 204 -2.01 -9.28 -28.98
N LYS A 205 -1.96 -8.61 -27.81
CA LYS A 205 -3.14 -8.32 -26.99
C LYS A 205 -4.00 -7.18 -27.55
N LEU A 206 -3.42 -6.31 -28.37
CA LEU A 206 -4.09 -5.15 -28.98
C LEU A 206 -4.40 -5.39 -30.47
N ALA A 207 -3.84 -6.44 -31.07
CA ALA A 207 -4.14 -6.85 -32.43
C ALA A 207 -5.47 -7.60 -32.48
N PHE A 208 -6.32 -7.20 -33.43
CA PHE A 208 -7.61 -7.83 -33.67
C PHE A 208 -7.47 -8.89 -34.77
N ASP A 209 -8.12 -10.04 -34.58
CA ASP A 209 -7.91 -11.21 -35.46
C ASP A 209 -8.87 -11.21 -36.66
N TRP A 210 -9.62 -10.13 -36.87
CA TRP A 210 -10.64 -10.00 -37.90
C TRP A 210 -10.38 -8.76 -38.74
N SER A 211 -10.41 -8.93 -40.06
CA SER A 211 -10.20 -7.88 -41.04
C SER A 211 -11.47 -7.64 -41.85
N GLY A 212 -11.67 -6.37 -42.21
CA GLY A 212 -12.50 -5.79 -43.27
C GLY A 212 -13.96 -6.29 -43.45
N PRO A 213 -14.91 -5.44 -43.84
CA PRO A 213 -16.07 -5.94 -44.55
C PRO A 213 -15.64 -6.34 -45.97
N PHE A 214 -15.79 -7.63 -46.30
CA PHE A 214 -15.62 -8.19 -47.64
C PHE A 214 -16.97 -8.51 -48.25
N ARG A 215 -17.06 -8.51 -49.58
CA ARG A 215 -18.26 -8.95 -50.32
C ARG A 215 -18.00 -10.29 -51.00
N VAL A 216 -18.93 -11.21 -50.84
CA VAL A 216 -18.86 -12.54 -51.46
C VAL A 216 -19.24 -12.45 -52.93
N LEU A 217 -18.34 -12.85 -53.83
CA LEU A 217 -18.56 -12.89 -55.28
C LEU A 217 -19.10 -14.24 -55.73
N GLU A 218 -18.54 -15.34 -55.20
CA GLU A 218 -18.91 -16.69 -55.56
C GLU A 218 -18.86 -17.60 -54.32
N CYS A 219 -19.74 -18.59 -54.27
CA CYS A 219 -19.74 -19.62 -53.24
C CYS A 219 -19.52 -20.99 -53.87
N SER A 220 -18.60 -21.77 -53.28
CA SER A 220 -18.40 -23.19 -53.51
C SER A 220 -18.97 -23.97 -52.31
N ASP A 221 -18.81 -25.30 -52.28
CA ASP A 221 -19.41 -26.15 -51.24
C ASP A 221 -18.84 -25.89 -49.82
N ASN A 222 -17.59 -25.42 -49.74
CA ASN A 222 -16.87 -25.19 -48.47
C ASN A 222 -16.07 -23.86 -48.41
N SER A 223 -16.14 -23.04 -49.45
CA SER A 223 -15.35 -21.81 -49.56
C SER A 223 -16.08 -20.73 -50.35
N ALA A 224 -15.75 -19.47 -50.08
CA ALA A 224 -16.26 -18.31 -50.78
C ALA A 224 -15.10 -17.52 -51.40
N LEU A 225 -15.32 -17.00 -52.62
CA LEU A 225 -14.46 -16.00 -53.22
C LEU A 225 -14.92 -14.62 -52.75
N ILE A 226 -14.07 -13.89 -52.05
CA ILE A 226 -14.38 -12.60 -51.43
C ILE A 226 -13.50 -11.48 -52.00
N THR A 227 -14.04 -10.27 -52.10
CA THR A 227 -13.28 -9.06 -52.46
C THR A 227 -13.49 -7.96 -51.42
N SER A 228 -12.49 -7.12 -51.21
CA SER A 228 -12.57 -6.02 -50.24
C SER A 228 -13.57 -4.97 -50.71
N VAL A 229 -14.42 -4.48 -49.82
CA VAL A 229 -15.38 -3.41 -50.15
C VAL A 229 -14.69 -2.04 -50.27
N THR A 230 -13.49 -1.91 -49.68
CA THR A 230 -12.80 -0.61 -49.52
C THR A 230 -11.54 -0.46 -50.38
N ALA A 231 -10.99 -1.55 -50.88
CA ALA A 231 -9.75 -1.55 -51.67
C ALA A 231 -9.94 -2.42 -52.92
N GLU A 232 -9.41 -1.97 -54.06
CA GLU A 232 -9.36 -2.76 -55.30
C GLU A 232 -8.25 -3.82 -55.18
N GLU A 233 -8.51 -4.83 -54.33
CA GLU A 233 -7.62 -5.97 -54.12
C GLU A 233 -8.14 -7.19 -54.87
N GLU A 234 -7.21 -8.06 -55.31
CA GLU A 234 -7.54 -9.29 -56.02
C GLU A 234 -8.46 -10.20 -55.15
N PRO A 235 -9.49 -10.84 -55.73
CA PRO A 235 -10.40 -11.70 -54.99
C PRO A 235 -9.68 -12.89 -54.33
N ILE A 236 -9.94 -13.11 -53.05
CA ILE A 236 -9.31 -14.18 -52.26
C ILE A 236 -10.35 -15.28 -52.00
N ARG A 237 -9.96 -16.55 -52.16
CA ARG A 237 -10.81 -17.70 -51.82
C ARG A 237 -10.55 -18.16 -50.39
N VAL A 238 -11.60 -18.18 -49.57
CA VAL A 238 -11.52 -18.40 -48.12
C VAL A 238 -12.53 -19.46 -47.69
N GLN A 239 -12.15 -20.34 -46.76
CA GLN A 239 -13.05 -21.34 -46.18
C GLN A 239 -14.12 -20.69 -45.29
N PHE A 240 -15.33 -21.27 -45.25
CA PHE A 240 -16.45 -20.69 -44.50
C PHE A 240 -16.19 -20.51 -43.00
N ASP A 241 -15.40 -21.40 -42.38
CA ASP A 241 -15.06 -21.33 -40.95
C ASP A 241 -14.27 -20.06 -40.56
N LEU A 242 -13.69 -19.39 -41.54
CA LEU A 242 -12.93 -18.14 -41.36
C LEU A 242 -13.75 -16.89 -41.70
N LEU A 243 -15.03 -17.07 -42.04
CA LEU A 243 -15.94 -15.99 -42.44
C LEU A 243 -17.03 -15.78 -41.39
N LEU A 244 -17.35 -14.52 -41.09
CA LEU A 244 -18.43 -14.16 -40.18
C LEU A 244 -19.38 -13.18 -40.86
N LYS A 245 -20.70 -13.34 -40.70
CA LYS A 245 -21.67 -12.40 -41.26
C LYS A 245 -21.44 -11.00 -40.71
N CYS A 246 -21.34 -10.01 -41.61
CA CYS A 246 -21.30 -8.60 -41.22
C CYS A 246 -22.71 -8.16 -40.76
N PRO A 247 -22.86 -7.58 -39.56
CA PRO A 247 -24.15 -7.05 -39.09
C PRO A 247 -24.72 -5.97 -40.03
N SER A 248 -26.05 -5.93 -40.16
CA SER A 248 -26.78 -5.04 -41.06
C SER A 248 -26.61 -3.56 -40.75
N GLU A 249 -26.15 -3.22 -39.54
CA GLU A 249 -26.08 -1.85 -39.01
C GLU A 249 -24.81 -1.10 -39.45
N ILE A 250 -23.88 -1.77 -40.15
CA ILE A 250 -22.61 -1.17 -40.60
C ILE A 250 -22.74 -0.71 -42.06
N ASN A 251 -22.82 0.59 -42.32
CA ASN A 251 -22.90 1.15 -43.68
C ASN A 251 -21.56 1.05 -44.46
N ASP A 252 -21.62 1.17 -45.79
CA ASP A 252 -20.46 1.14 -46.70
C ASP A 252 -19.67 2.47 -46.75
N GLU A 253 -19.94 3.40 -45.81
CA GLU A 253 -19.20 4.65 -45.74
C GLU A 253 -17.79 4.42 -45.18
N PRO A 254 -16.74 4.89 -45.88
CA PRO A 254 -15.37 4.77 -45.37
C PRO A 254 -15.24 5.56 -44.07
N VAL A 255 -14.74 4.89 -43.01
CA VAL A 255 -14.48 5.52 -41.72
C VAL A 255 -13.41 6.61 -41.92
N LYS A 256 -13.84 7.88 -41.98
CA LYS A 256 -12.94 9.04 -42.04
C LYS A 256 -12.26 9.21 -40.69
N VAL A 257 -11.05 8.67 -40.56
CA VAL A 257 -10.23 8.85 -39.36
C VAL A 257 -9.70 10.29 -39.33
N PHE A 258 -10.35 11.17 -38.56
CA PHE A 258 -9.83 12.51 -38.25
C PHE A 258 -8.69 12.42 -37.23
N SER A 259 -7.58 11.78 -37.61
CA SER A 259 -6.31 11.99 -36.93
C SER A 259 -5.27 12.46 -37.93
N LYS A 260 -5.24 13.77 -38.21
CA LYS A 260 -4.07 14.40 -38.79
C LYS A 260 -2.95 14.34 -37.74
N ARG A 261 -2.20 13.22 -37.70
CA ARG A 261 -0.92 13.20 -36.99
C ARG A 261 0.02 14.13 -37.75
N LYS A 262 0.19 15.35 -37.23
CA LYS A 262 1.30 16.24 -37.62
C LYS A 262 2.58 15.42 -37.46
N ARG A 263 3.25 15.13 -38.58
CA ARG A 263 4.61 14.57 -38.60
C ARG A 263 5.53 15.67 -38.07
N MET A 264 5.71 15.74 -36.75
CA MET A 264 6.55 16.74 -36.12
C MET A 264 8.01 16.34 -36.35
N ARG A 265 8.71 17.16 -37.13
CA ARG A 265 10.15 17.08 -37.38
C ARG A 265 10.86 17.20 -36.02
N ARG A 266 11.71 16.22 -35.67
CA ARG A 266 12.53 16.25 -34.45
C ARG A 266 13.30 17.57 -34.40
N LYS A 267 13.01 18.40 -33.40
CA LYS A 267 13.86 19.50 -32.98
C LYS A 267 14.29 19.16 -31.56
N GLU A 268 15.57 18.86 -31.40
CA GLU A 268 16.21 18.76 -30.08
C GLU A 268 16.06 20.12 -29.40
N SER A 269 15.35 20.16 -28.27
CA SER A 269 15.47 21.25 -27.30
C SER A 269 14.97 20.77 -25.94
N MET A 270 15.64 21.30 -24.92
CA MET A 270 15.72 20.80 -23.54
C MET A 270 14.38 20.62 -22.82
N CYS A 271 14.36 19.58 -21.98
CA CYS A 271 13.31 19.26 -21.02
C CYS A 271 13.15 20.37 -19.98
N GLY A 272 12.19 21.27 -20.19
CA GLY A 272 11.51 22.01 -19.13
C GLY A 272 10.25 21.24 -18.74
N ALA A 273 10.08 20.98 -17.44
CA ALA A 273 9.01 20.15 -16.89
C ALA A 273 7.61 20.59 -17.36
N CYS A 274 6.98 19.78 -18.23
CA CYS A 274 5.54 19.87 -18.47
C CYS A 274 4.80 19.18 -17.31
N ARG A 275 4.29 20.00 -16.38
CA ARG A 275 3.18 19.62 -15.49
C ARG A 275 2.00 19.18 -16.36
N VAL A 276 1.74 17.89 -16.43
CA VAL A 276 0.49 17.36 -16.97
C VAL A 276 -0.58 17.62 -15.91
N GLN A 277 -1.33 18.71 -16.05
CA GLN A 277 -2.63 18.82 -15.41
C GLN A 277 -3.57 17.85 -16.12
N ILE A 278 -3.83 16.71 -15.48
CA ILE A 278 -4.94 15.84 -15.85
C ILE A 278 -6.20 16.59 -15.40
N VAL A 279 -6.81 17.34 -16.31
CA VAL A 279 -8.20 17.77 -16.15
C VAL A 279 -9.05 16.53 -16.39
N MET A 280 -9.38 15.82 -15.32
CA MET A 280 -10.42 14.79 -15.39
C MET A 280 -11.74 15.52 -15.60
N ASN A 281 -12.33 15.33 -16.77
CA ASN A 281 -13.68 15.79 -17.04
C ASN A 281 -14.62 14.91 -16.20
N GLU A 282 -15.22 15.47 -15.15
CA GLU A 282 -16.04 14.76 -14.14
C GLU A 282 -17.34 14.16 -14.71
N ASN A 283 -17.67 14.43 -15.98
CA ASN A 283 -18.95 14.09 -16.60
C ASN A 283 -19.00 12.76 -17.38
N THR A 284 -18.06 11.83 -17.23
CA THR A 284 -18.06 10.55 -17.99
C THR A 284 -18.20 9.29 -17.14
N ARG A 285 -18.81 9.37 -15.94
CA ARG A 285 -19.19 8.17 -15.18
C ARG A 285 -20.68 7.88 -15.39
N PHE A 286 -20.97 6.65 -15.81
CA PHE A 286 -22.32 6.09 -15.81
C PHE A 286 -22.91 6.26 -14.40
N ARG A 287 -23.89 7.15 -14.24
CA ARG A 287 -24.61 7.34 -12.98
C ARG A 287 -25.47 6.11 -12.73
N VAL A 288 -25.16 5.38 -11.66
CA VAL A 288 -26.10 4.41 -11.07
C VAL A 288 -27.02 5.24 -10.19
N GLU A 289 -28.33 5.10 -10.34
CA GLU A 289 -29.35 5.97 -9.72
C GLU A 289 -29.40 5.92 -8.17
N ASP A 290 -28.51 5.15 -7.51
CA ASP A 290 -28.50 4.91 -6.07
C ASP A 290 -27.25 5.47 -5.32
N GLU A 291 -26.39 6.28 -5.95
CA GLU A 291 -25.21 6.84 -5.27
C GLU A 291 -25.55 8.03 -4.36
N TYR A 292 -25.00 8.04 -3.12
CA TYR A 292 -25.14 9.17 -2.19
C TYR A 292 -23.90 10.06 -2.25
N GLU A 293 -24.03 11.21 -2.91
CA GLU A 293 -22.91 12.12 -3.20
C GLU A 293 -22.79 13.24 -2.17
N VAL A 294 -21.58 13.38 -1.62
CA VAL A 294 -21.17 14.43 -0.69
C VAL A 294 -20.08 15.26 -1.36
N SER A 295 -20.50 16.30 -2.07
CA SER A 295 -19.60 17.16 -2.86
C SER A 295 -19.27 18.49 -2.16
N ASP A 296 -20.22 19.04 -1.40
CA ASP A 296 -20.09 20.33 -0.73
C ASP A 296 -19.43 20.18 0.65
N SER A 297 -18.44 21.05 0.92
CA SER A 297 -17.79 21.19 2.23
C SER A 297 -18.75 21.50 3.38
N MET A 298 -19.89 22.12 3.08
CA MET A 298 -20.94 22.45 4.05
C MET A 298 -21.92 21.29 4.31
N HIS A 299 -21.84 20.22 3.52
CA HIS A 299 -22.65 19.02 3.74
C HIS A 299 -22.24 18.36 5.06
N PHE A 300 -23.21 17.95 5.89
CA PHE A 300 -22.92 17.50 7.26
C PHE A 300 -22.10 16.21 7.34
N LEU A 301 -22.07 15.42 6.26
CA LEU A 301 -21.21 14.24 6.13
C LEU A 301 -19.91 14.51 5.36
N HIS A 302 -19.61 15.76 5.02
CA HIS A 302 -18.32 16.09 4.43
C HIS A 302 -17.26 16.06 5.52
N VAL A 303 -16.09 15.47 5.25
CA VAL A 303 -15.07 15.28 6.31
C VAL A 303 -14.53 16.60 6.88
N GLN A 304 -14.60 17.68 6.11
CA GLN A 304 -14.21 19.03 6.54
C GLN A 304 -15.35 19.84 7.17
N PHE A 305 -16.55 19.28 7.28
CA PHE A 305 -17.69 19.98 7.88
C PHE A 305 -17.38 20.36 9.33
N ARG A 306 -17.59 21.64 9.65
CA ARG A 306 -17.39 22.20 10.98
C ARG A 306 -18.73 22.53 11.60
N CYS A 307 -19.14 21.77 12.59
CA CYS A 307 -20.36 21.98 13.35
C CYS A 307 -20.26 23.22 14.25
N ASP A 308 -21.03 24.26 13.91
CA ASP A 308 -21.10 25.53 14.63
C ASP A 308 -22.54 26.04 14.81
N GLY A 309 -23.49 25.12 15.00
CA GLY A 309 -24.89 25.43 15.25
C GLY A 309 -25.68 25.77 13.99
N GLN A 310 -25.24 25.30 12.81
CA GLN A 310 -25.96 25.52 11.55
C GLN A 310 -27.40 24.97 11.63
N PRO A 311 -28.37 25.57 10.92
CA PRO A 311 -29.70 24.98 10.80
C PRO A 311 -29.63 23.67 10.02
N PHE A 312 -30.46 22.69 10.41
CA PHE A 312 -30.61 21.44 9.67
C PHE A 312 -31.49 21.68 8.44
N PRO A 313 -31.07 21.30 7.21
CA PRO A 313 -31.82 21.56 5.99
C PRO A 313 -33.07 20.68 5.92
N ALA A 314 -34.01 21.06 5.06
CA ALA A 314 -35.14 20.19 4.73
C ALA A 314 -34.64 18.96 3.94
N ILE A 315 -35.08 17.76 4.32
CA ILE A 315 -34.68 16.49 3.69
C ILE A 315 -35.95 15.65 3.48
N GLU A 316 -36.11 15.06 2.29
CA GLU A 316 -37.19 14.11 1.97
C GLU A 316 -38.61 14.62 2.34
N GLY A 317 -38.88 15.90 2.09
CA GLY A 317 -40.17 16.52 2.39
C GLY A 317 -40.41 16.87 3.87
N ARG A 318 -39.45 16.62 4.76
CA ARG A 318 -39.48 17.11 6.14
C ARG A 318 -38.91 18.52 6.22
N ALA A 319 -39.58 19.39 6.98
CA ALA A 319 -39.12 20.74 7.21
C ALA A 319 -37.77 20.75 7.96
N GLY A 320 -36.89 21.67 7.59
CA GLY A 320 -35.66 21.93 8.33
C GLY A 320 -35.96 22.49 9.73
N PHE A 321 -34.99 22.39 10.63
CA PHE A 321 -35.12 22.85 12.02
C PHE A 321 -33.80 23.40 12.55
N GLN A 322 -33.87 24.18 13.63
CA GLN A 322 -32.70 24.85 14.21
C GLN A 322 -31.91 23.90 15.14
N LEU A 323 -30.57 23.97 15.07
CA LEU A 323 -29.66 23.17 15.91
C LEU A 323 -28.59 24.07 16.57
N ASN A 324 -29.00 25.24 17.06
CA ASN A 324 -28.10 26.29 17.57
C ASN A 324 -27.19 25.85 18.74
N SER A 325 -27.59 24.81 19.48
CA SER A 325 -26.85 24.24 20.61
C SER A 325 -25.77 23.24 20.20
N CYS A 326 -25.85 22.66 18.99
CA CYS A 326 -24.89 21.68 18.52
C CYS A 326 -23.67 22.41 17.90
N ARG A 327 -22.59 22.54 18.67
CA ARG A 327 -21.37 23.29 18.29
C ARG A 327 -20.09 22.48 18.49
N CYS A 328 -20.09 21.24 18.01
CA CYS A 328 -19.03 20.27 18.31
C CYS A 328 -17.63 20.77 17.93
N SER A 329 -17.46 21.55 16.86
CA SER A 329 -16.15 22.07 16.45
C SER A 329 -15.52 23.02 17.47
N ARG A 330 -16.32 23.63 18.36
CA ARG A 330 -15.83 24.54 19.40
C ARG A 330 -15.51 23.82 20.72
N SER A 331 -16.10 22.65 20.95
CA SER A 331 -16.10 21.94 22.24
C SER A 331 -15.52 20.53 22.17
N THR A 332 -14.74 20.24 21.13
CA THR A 332 -14.10 18.94 20.93
C THR A 332 -12.59 19.12 20.87
N TYR A 333 -11.91 18.33 21.70
CA TYR A 333 -10.47 18.31 21.87
C TYR A 333 -9.94 16.90 21.67
N VAL A 334 -8.63 16.75 21.45
CA VAL A 334 -8.04 15.42 21.25
C VAL A 334 -8.28 14.50 22.45
N LYS A 335 -8.28 15.02 23.68
CA LYS A 335 -8.62 14.25 24.89
C LYS A 335 -10.01 13.60 24.89
N ASP A 336 -10.96 14.14 24.12
CA ASP A 336 -12.29 13.54 23.96
C ASP A 336 -12.23 12.26 23.09
N LEU A 337 -11.21 12.13 22.22
CA LEU A 337 -10.98 10.95 21.39
C LEU A 337 -9.97 9.97 22.02
N LEU A 338 -8.93 10.52 22.65
CA LEU A 338 -7.78 9.79 23.19
C LEU A 338 -7.51 10.29 24.61
N PRO A 339 -8.07 9.64 25.66
CA PRO A 339 -8.00 10.14 27.03
C PRO A 339 -6.58 10.14 27.59
N ASP A 340 -5.74 9.20 27.19
CA ASP A 340 -4.38 9.00 27.71
C ASP A 340 -3.30 9.79 26.94
N ILE A 341 -3.70 10.73 26.09
CA ILE A 341 -2.76 11.48 25.27
C ILE A 341 -1.97 12.51 26.10
N PRO A 342 -0.64 12.62 25.95
CA PRO A 342 0.14 13.58 26.72
C PRO A 342 0.03 15.03 26.20
N PRO A 343 0.28 16.05 27.05
CA PRO A 343 0.42 17.44 26.64
C PRO A 343 1.61 17.65 25.68
N PRO A 344 1.57 18.67 24.79
CA PRO A 344 0.49 19.63 24.58
C PRO A 344 -0.67 19.12 23.70
N ALA A 345 -0.58 17.91 23.12
CA ALA A 345 -1.58 17.39 22.19
C ALA A 345 -2.98 17.22 22.80
N VAL A 346 -3.06 17.01 24.12
CA VAL A 346 -4.31 16.83 24.88
C VAL A 346 -5.35 17.94 24.67
N ASP A 347 -4.89 19.19 24.52
CA ASP A 347 -5.74 20.38 24.38
C ASP A 347 -5.82 20.88 22.93
N GLU A 348 -5.25 20.13 21.97
CA GLU A 348 -5.42 20.45 20.55
C GLU A 348 -6.89 20.28 20.16
N ARG A 349 -7.40 21.25 19.39
CA ARG A 349 -8.81 21.30 19.00
C ARG A 349 -9.07 20.39 17.81
N VAL A 350 -10.19 19.67 17.86
CA VAL A 350 -10.66 18.82 16.76
C VAL A 350 -11.92 19.45 16.19
N GLU A 351 -11.81 20.06 15.00
CA GLU A 351 -12.90 20.87 14.44
C GLU A 351 -13.82 20.05 13.52
N CYS A 352 -13.32 18.98 12.90
CA CYS A 352 -14.09 18.19 11.95
C CYS A 352 -13.66 16.71 11.93
N VAL A 353 -14.38 15.89 11.17
CA VAL A 353 -14.08 14.45 11.00
C VAL A 353 -12.67 14.26 10.46
N LEU A 354 -12.20 15.13 9.57
CA LEU A 354 -10.85 15.08 9.01
C LEU A 354 -9.78 15.24 10.09
N ASP A 355 -9.96 16.18 11.01
CA ASP A 355 -9.01 16.41 12.10
C ASP A 355 -8.95 15.20 13.04
N ALA A 356 -10.12 14.69 13.42
CA ALA A 356 -10.21 13.48 14.25
C ALA A 356 -9.54 12.28 13.56
N ALA A 357 -9.84 12.05 12.28
CA ALA A 357 -9.27 10.95 11.51
C ALA A 357 -7.75 11.07 11.37
N ARG A 358 -7.23 12.30 11.20
CA ARG A 358 -5.79 12.57 11.16
C ARG A 358 -5.14 12.24 12.49
N VAL A 359 -5.69 12.73 13.60
CA VAL A 359 -5.18 12.49 14.96
C VAL A 359 -5.15 11.00 15.27
N LEU A 360 -6.24 10.28 15.02
CA LEU A 360 -6.31 8.83 15.20
C LEU A 360 -5.32 8.09 14.27
N SER A 361 -5.16 8.55 13.03
CA SER A 361 -4.20 7.95 12.09
C SER A 361 -2.76 8.11 12.55
N ILE A 362 -2.41 9.23 13.19
CA ILE A 362 -1.08 9.49 13.77
C ILE A 362 -0.88 8.64 15.02
N TRP A 363 -1.89 8.62 15.90
CA TRP A 363 -1.78 7.93 17.18
C TRP A 363 -1.63 6.41 17.02
N TRP A 364 -2.29 5.81 16.04
CA TRP A 364 -2.13 4.40 15.67
C TRP A 364 -1.09 4.17 14.57
N ASP A 365 -0.20 5.12 14.35
CA ASP A 365 0.96 4.88 13.49
C ASP A 365 2.15 4.41 14.31
N VAL A 366 3.15 3.83 13.67
CA VAL A 366 4.41 3.54 14.37
C VAL A 366 5.15 4.83 14.70
N GLY A 367 5.92 4.79 15.79
CA GLY A 367 6.81 5.87 16.20
C GLY A 367 6.60 6.29 17.66
N SER A 368 7.61 6.95 18.20
CA SER A 368 7.63 7.42 19.58
C SER A 368 6.46 8.35 19.94
N ILE A 369 6.01 8.34 21.19
CA ILE A 369 4.91 9.20 21.70
C ILE A 369 5.21 10.68 21.42
N SER A 370 6.44 11.12 21.64
CA SER A 370 6.86 12.50 21.39
C SER A 370 6.74 12.89 19.91
N LEU A 371 7.12 12.00 18.98
CA LEU A 371 6.95 12.24 17.56
C LEU A 371 5.46 12.30 17.17
N LYS A 372 4.64 11.43 17.75
CA LYS A 372 3.17 11.45 17.56
C LYS A 372 2.57 12.76 18.06
N VAL A 373 2.94 13.22 19.25
CA VAL A 373 2.52 14.52 19.80
C VAL A 373 2.92 15.66 18.88
N GLN A 374 4.17 15.71 18.43
CA GLN A 374 4.64 16.75 17.48
C GLN A 374 3.82 16.74 16.18
N ARG A 375 3.54 15.56 15.61
CA ARG A 375 2.71 15.41 14.40
C ARG A 375 1.25 15.81 14.62
N ILE A 376 0.71 15.55 15.81
CA ILE A 376 -0.66 15.97 16.15
C ILE A 376 -0.74 17.49 16.20
N MET A 377 0.25 18.15 16.81
CA MET A 377 0.34 19.61 16.84
C MET A 377 0.57 20.22 15.45
N ASP A 378 1.26 19.51 14.55
CA ASP A 378 1.46 19.94 13.17
C ASP A 378 0.26 19.62 12.27
N ARG A 379 -0.62 20.60 12.06
CA ARG A 379 -1.78 20.46 11.15
C ARG A 379 -1.39 20.28 9.67
N SER A 380 -0.15 20.57 9.30
CA SER A 380 0.35 20.36 7.93
C SER A 380 0.72 18.89 7.66
N TYR A 381 0.85 18.07 8.71
CA TYR A 381 1.14 16.65 8.59
C TYR A 381 -0.09 15.87 8.12
N LYS A 382 -0.08 15.48 6.83
CA LYS A 382 -1.22 14.84 6.16
C LYS A 382 -1.09 13.32 6.18
N VAL A 383 -1.87 12.67 7.04
CA VAL A 383 -2.02 11.21 7.07
C VAL A 383 -3.49 10.83 7.30
N LEU A 384 -3.95 9.82 6.58
CA LEU A 384 -5.30 9.26 6.75
C LEU A 384 -5.27 7.75 6.55
N LYS A 385 -5.89 7.02 7.48
CA LYS A 385 -6.15 5.59 7.41
C LYS A 385 -7.66 5.34 7.36
N PRO A 386 -8.16 4.36 6.57
CA PRO A 386 -9.60 4.08 6.49
C PRO A 386 -10.24 3.79 7.86
N LYS A 387 -9.58 3.00 8.71
CA LYS A 387 -10.04 2.69 10.08
C LYS A 387 -10.24 3.98 10.90
N ALA A 388 -9.26 4.89 10.84
CA ALA A 388 -9.31 6.16 11.56
C ALA A 388 -10.44 7.08 11.07
N VAL A 389 -10.68 7.12 9.76
CA VAL A 389 -11.84 7.85 9.21
C VAL A 389 -13.15 7.24 9.70
N GLY A 390 -13.26 5.91 9.72
CA GLY A 390 -14.45 5.25 10.23
C GLY A 390 -14.75 5.54 11.70
N PHE A 391 -13.71 5.54 12.52
CA PHE A 391 -13.85 5.81 13.96
C PHE A 391 -14.12 7.29 14.22
N ALA A 392 -13.53 8.19 13.44
CA ALA A 392 -13.85 9.61 13.48
C ALA A 392 -15.33 9.87 13.14
N TYR A 393 -15.87 9.22 12.10
CA TYR A 393 -17.30 9.31 11.82
C TYR A 393 -18.16 8.72 12.94
N ALA A 394 -17.78 7.58 13.53
CA ALA A 394 -18.51 7.01 14.67
C ALA A 394 -18.51 7.98 15.88
N PHE A 395 -17.37 8.62 16.17
CA PHE A 395 -17.25 9.65 17.20
C PHE A 395 -18.19 10.83 16.93
N PHE A 396 -18.16 11.40 15.73
CA PHE A 396 -19.02 12.54 15.39
C PHE A 396 -20.50 12.15 15.26
N ARG A 397 -20.84 10.93 14.86
CA ARG A 397 -22.22 10.41 14.93
C ARG A 397 -22.72 10.33 16.37
N HIS A 398 -21.84 10.04 17.33
CA HIS A 398 -22.21 10.01 18.75
C HIS A 398 -22.32 11.41 19.37
N ARG A 399 -21.46 12.35 18.95
CA ARG A 399 -21.32 13.67 19.59
C ARG A 399 -22.05 14.81 18.88
N CYS A 400 -22.27 14.73 17.56
CA CYS A 400 -22.83 15.79 16.74
C CYS A 400 -24.19 15.40 16.16
N LEU A 401 -25.24 16.13 16.53
CA LEU A 401 -26.60 15.90 16.03
C LEU A 401 -26.72 16.07 14.51
N HIS A 402 -25.99 17.02 13.91
CA HIS A 402 -25.98 17.20 12.45
C HIS A 402 -25.49 15.94 11.73
N VAL A 403 -24.36 15.41 12.18
CA VAL A 403 -23.74 14.21 11.61
C VAL A 403 -24.60 12.99 11.90
N ALA A 404 -25.12 12.84 13.12
CA ALA A 404 -25.97 11.73 13.52
C ALA A 404 -27.24 11.62 12.67
N ILE A 405 -27.98 12.73 12.53
CA ILE A 405 -29.25 12.75 11.80
C ILE A 405 -29.00 12.59 10.30
N MET A 406 -28.00 13.29 9.74
CA MET A 406 -27.67 13.16 8.32
C MET A 406 -27.17 11.75 7.99
N ALA A 407 -26.36 11.12 8.87
CA ALA A 407 -25.92 9.74 8.69
C ALA A 407 -27.10 8.76 8.63
N GLY A 408 -28.15 8.99 9.43
CA GLY A 408 -29.38 8.20 9.43
C GLY A 408 -30.22 8.35 8.16
N SER A 409 -30.06 9.45 7.41
CA SER A 409 -30.72 9.67 6.11
C SER A 409 -30.03 8.97 4.93
N VAL A 410 -28.79 8.48 5.11
CA VAL A 410 -28.06 7.79 4.04
C VAL A 410 -28.62 6.38 3.88
N PRO A 411 -29.09 5.96 2.69
CA PRO A 411 -29.61 4.62 2.48
C PRO A 411 -28.57 3.54 2.82
N GLN A 412 -29.02 2.40 3.36
CA GLN A 412 -28.10 1.37 3.85
C GLN A 412 -27.23 0.75 2.74
N GLY A 413 -27.76 0.62 1.52
CA GLY A 413 -27.04 0.08 0.35
C GLY A 413 -26.40 1.11 -0.56
N ALA A 414 -26.64 2.41 -0.35
CA ALA A 414 -26.11 3.45 -1.23
C ALA A 414 -24.58 3.56 -1.12
N PRO A 415 -23.83 3.49 -2.23
CA PRO A 415 -22.42 3.81 -2.22
C PRO A 415 -22.24 5.30 -1.88
N PHE A 416 -21.47 5.55 -0.83
CA PHE A 416 -21.08 6.90 -0.41
C PHE A 416 -19.99 7.41 -1.36
N ARG A 417 -20.15 8.63 -1.88
CA ARG A 417 -19.17 9.30 -2.73
C ARG A 417 -18.76 10.62 -2.10
N HIS A 418 -17.46 10.85 -1.96
CA HIS A 418 -16.93 12.09 -1.38
C HIS A 418 -16.03 12.79 -2.41
N THR A 419 -16.15 14.11 -2.54
CA THR A 419 -15.24 14.91 -3.38
C THR A 419 -13.79 14.79 -2.93
N SER A 420 -12.85 14.92 -3.86
CA SER A 420 -11.43 14.89 -3.52
C SER A 420 -11.09 16.08 -2.63
N LEU A 421 -10.32 15.84 -1.57
CA LEU A 421 -9.78 16.93 -0.76
C LEU A 421 -8.70 17.69 -1.54
N PHE A 422 -8.85 19.01 -1.62
CA PHE A 422 -7.82 19.88 -2.20
C PHE A 422 -6.53 19.79 -1.37
N ASP A 423 -5.37 19.73 -2.02
CA ASP A 423 -4.02 19.57 -1.43
C ASP A 423 -3.67 18.21 -0.78
N TRP A 424 -4.46 17.14 -0.97
CA TRP A 424 -4.07 15.79 -0.55
C TRP A 424 -3.51 14.98 -1.72
N ILE A 425 -2.32 14.39 -1.54
CA ILE A 425 -1.55 13.74 -2.63
C ILE A 425 -2.07 12.31 -2.94
N CYS A 426 -2.77 11.69 -1.99
CA CYS A 426 -3.37 10.36 -2.13
C CYS A 426 -4.87 10.42 -2.49
N ASP A 427 -5.42 9.30 -2.98
CA ASP A 427 -6.85 9.11 -3.26
C ASP A 427 -7.67 9.10 -1.96
N SER A 428 -7.78 10.29 -1.35
CA SER A 428 -8.49 10.54 -0.10
C SER A 428 -9.96 10.17 -0.20
N THR A 429 -10.57 10.33 -1.38
CA THR A 429 -11.94 9.90 -1.66
C THR A 429 -12.13 8.44 -1.30
N ARG A 430 -11.34 7.51 -1.86
CA ARG A 430 -11.50 6.08 -1.53
C ARG A 430 -11.30 5.77 -0.05
N ILE A 431 -10.31 6.40 0.59
CA ILE A 431 -10.05 6.23 2.02
C ILE A 431 -11.28 6.63 2.84
N ILE A 432 -11.92 7.75 2.48
CA ILE A 432 -13.13 8.25 3.13
C ILE A 432 -14.31 7.32 2.87
N GLU A 433 -14.51 6.84 1.64
CA GLU A 433 -15.59 5.90 1.30
C GLU A 433 -15.47 4.58 2.07
N TYR A 434 -14.25 4.05 2.24
CA TYR A 434 -14.01 2.87 3.07
C TYR A 434 -14.21 3.17 4.55
N GLY A 435 -13.73 4.31 5.04
CA GLY A 435 -13.96 4.74 6.41
C GLY A 435 -15.45 4.87 6.73
N TRP A 436 -16.25 5.44 5.84
CA TRP A 436 -17.70 5.52 6.00
C TRP A 436 -18.37 4.14 6.15
N ARG A 437 -17.93 3.14 5.37
CA ARG A 437 -18.43 1.76 5.50
C ARG A 437 -18.12 1.17 6.87
N ILE A 438 -16.92 1.41 7.39
CA ILE A 438 -16.54 1.01 8.75
C ILE A 438 -17.43 1.74 9.76
N ALA A 439 -17.59 3.06 9.63
CA ALA A 439 -18.38 3.87 10.55
C ALA A 439 -19.83 3.38 10.70
N LYS A 440 -20.42 2.79 9.65
CA LYS A 440 -21.78 2.24 9.69
C LYS A 440 -21.90 0.95 10.51
N GLN A 441 -20.80 0.23 10.70
CA GLN A 441 -20.76 -1.06 11.39
C GLN A 441 -20.33 -0.93 12.85
N VAL A 442 -19.92 0.27 13.29
CA VAL A 442 -19.28 0.46 14.58
C VAL A 442 -19.91 1.64 15.33
N GLU A 443 -20.11 1.47 16.62
CA GLU A 443 -20.60 2.51 17.54
C GLU A 443 -19.46 3.01 18.44
N TRP A 444 -19.37 4.32 18.66
CA TRP A 444 -18.26 4.93 19.41
C TRP A 444 -17.99 4.34 20.81
N PRO A 445 -19.01 4.03 21.64
CA PRO A 445 -18.75 3.44 22.96
C PRO A 445 -18.01 2.10 22.91
N GLN A 446 -18.26 1.29 21.87
CA GLN A 446 -17.57 0.01 21.69
C GLN A 446 -16.13 0.21 21.21
N VAL A 447 -15.91 1.22 20.36
CA VAL A 447 -14.58 1.65 19.92
C VAL A 447 -13.74 2.10 21.10
N ALA A 448 -14.27 3.02 21.91
CA ALA A 448 -13.54 3.60 23.03
C ALA A 448 -13.03 2.53 24.01
N LEU A 449 -13.83 1.49 24.26
CA LEU A 449 -13.46 0.35 25.10
C LEU A 449 -12.39 -0.54 24.47
N THR A 450 -12.49 -0.80 23.16
CA THR A 450 -11.55 -1.68 22.45
C THR A 450 -10.20 -1.00 22.23
N GLU A 451 -10.19 0.31 21.93
CA GLU A 451 -8.98 1.09 21.67
C GLU A 451 -8.18 1.40 22.94
N GLN A 452 -8.83 1.50 24.12
CA GLN A 452 -8.12 1.50 25.40
C GLN A 452 -7.30 0.21 25.63
N SER A 453 -7.64 -0.89 24.95
CA SER A 453 -6.90 -2.16 25.04
C SER A 453 -5.84 -2.34 23.94
N GLY A 454 -5.95 -1.60 22.83
CA GLY A 454 -4.99 -1.59 21.72
C GLY A 454 -3.77 -0.72 22.03
N GLN A 455 -3.05 -1.04 23.10
CA GLN A 455 -1.98 -0.21 23.62
C GLN A 455 -0.67 -0.47 22.83
N GLU A 456 -0.50 0.21 21.70
CA GLU A 456 0.77 0.19 20.94
C GLU A 456 1.96 0.77 21.76
N HIS A 457 1.68 1.48 22.86
CA HIS A 457 2.67 2.05 23.79
C HIS A 457 2.62 1.43 25.20
N ASN A 458 2.18 0.18 25.31
CA ASN A 458 1.99 -0.43 26.62
C ASN A 458 3.24 -1.01 27.25
N ARG A 459 4.35 -1.00 26.52
CA ARG A 459 5.55 -1.69 27.00
C ARG A 459 6.13 -0.89 28.15
N ILE A 460 6.20 -1.54 29.30
CA ILE A 460 6.81 -1.01 30.51
C ILE A 460 8.25 -1.51 30.56
N VAL A 461 9.22 -0.60 30.57
CA VAL A 461 10.63 -0.95 30.73
C VAL A 461 11.05 -0.66 32.16
N LEU A 462 11.46 -1.70 32.89
CA LEU A 462 12.09 -1.58 34.19
C LEU A 462 13.60 -1.62 34.02
N VAL A 463 14.28 -0.51 34.32
CA VAL A 463 15.75 -0.42 34.30
C VAL A 463 16.25 -0.55 35.72
N ILE A 464 16.83 -1.71 36.05
CA ILE A 464 17.09 -2.13 37.43
C ILE A 464 18.59 -2.40 37.63
N PRO A 465 19.22 -1.96 38.74
CA PRO A 465 20.60 -2.31 39.01
C PRO A 465 20.74 -3.83 39.25
N GLU A 466 21.82 -4.44 38.80
CA GLU A 466 22.05 -5.90 38.92
C GLU A 466 22.04 -6.39 40.38
N VAL A 467 22.32 -5.51 41.35
CA VAL A 467 22.19 -5.83 42.79
C VAL A 467 20.77 -6.25 43.18
N LEU A 468 19.75 -5.85 42.41
CA LEU A 468 18.34 -6.24 42.56
C LEU A 468 17.92 -7.34 41.58
N HIS A 469 18.85 -8.17 41.10
CA HIS A 469 18.56 -9.27 40.16
C HIS A 469 17.46 -10.23 40.63
N ARG A 470 17.17 -10.30 41.94
CA ARG A 470 16.09 -11.14 42.48
C ARG A 470 14.70 -10.74 42.00
N ILE A 471 14.53 -9.52 41.48
CA ILE A 471 13.26 -9.05 40.88
C ILE A 471 12.88 -9.90 39.66
N LYS A 472 13.84 -10.60 39.02
CA LYS A 472 13.54 -11.55 37.93
C LYS A 472 12.61 -12.69 38.33
N HIS A 473 12.47 -12.95 39.64
CA HIS A 473 11.58 -13.97 40.19
C HIS A 473 10.18 -13.43 40.51
N CYS A 474 9.95 -12.13 40.38
CA CYS A 474 8.62 -11.55 40.50
C CYS A 474 7.79 -11.87 39.24
N LEU A 475 6.48 -12.07 39.42
CA LEU A 475 5.56 -12.19 38.30
C LEU A 475 5.56 -10.89 37.51
N MET A 476 5.84 -10.99 36.21
CA MET A 476 5.87 -9.86 35.30
C MET A 476 4.68 -9.93 34.36
N GLY A 477 4.11 -8.77 34.05
CA GLY A 477 3.07 -8.68 33.02
C GLY A 477 3.63 -8.99 31.63
N PRO A 478 2.79 -9.40 30.67
CA PRO A 478 3.21 -9.73 29.31
C PRO A 478 3.86 -8.55 28.56
N ASN A 479 3.59 -7.31 29.00
CA ASN A 479 4.10 -6.09 28.40
C ASN A 479 5.27 -5.47 29.16
N THR A 480 5.88 -6.18 30.13
CA THR A 480 6.98 -5.64 30.93
C THR A 480 8.32 -6.24 30.52
N ILE A 481 9.30 -5.40 30.19
CA ILE A 481 10.69 -5.81 29.96
C ILE A 481 11.54 -5.33 31.13
N VAL A 482 12.45 -6.17 31.60
CA VAL A 482 13.46 -5.78 32.59
C VAL A 482 14.83 -5.73 31.95
N PHE A 483 15.50 -4.60 32.12
CA PHE A 483 16.88 -4.41 31.77
C PHE A 483 17.72 -4.27 33.04
N TYR A 484 18.65 -5.21 33.24
CA TYR A 484 19.58 -5.14 34.36
C TYR A 484 20.86 -4.43 33.94
N TYR A 485 21.28 -3.44 34.72
CA TYR A 485 22.53 -2.71 34.48
C TYR A 485 23.52 -2.86 35.64
N LYS A 486 24.81 -2.97 35.33
CA LYS A 486 25.91 -2.95 36.31
C LYS A 486 26.40 -1.53 36.54
N SER A 487 26.39 -0.74 35.48
CA SER A 487 26.79 0.66 35.45
C SER A 487 25.84 1.45 34.56
N PHE A 488 25.72 2.76 34.78
CA PHE A 488 24.99 3.64 33.87
C PHE A 488 25.53 3.59 32.43
N ARG A 489 26.79 3.16 32.24
CA ARG A 489 27.37 2.91 30.92
C ARG A 489 26.68 1.80 30.13
N ASP A 490 25.94 0.91 30.78
CA ASP A 490 25.23 -0.18 30.11
C ASP A 490 23.91 0.31 29.49
N VAL A 491 23.37 1.44 29.97
CA VAL A 491 22.14 2.05 29.47
C VAL A 491 22.47 2.94 28.26
N LYS A 492 22.88 2.31 27.16
CA LYS A 492 23.30 3.01 25.94
C LYS A 492 22.13 3.22 24.98
N ALA A 493 22.13 4.36 24.30
CA ALA A 493 21.19 4.70 23.23
C ALA A 493 21.11 3.65 22.10
N THR A 494 22.16 2.84 21.92
CA THR A 494 22.21 1.76 20.91
C THR A 494 21.35 0.54 21.30
N SER A 495 20.85 0.48 22.53
CA SER A 495 19.97 -0.62 22.98
C SER A 495 18.55 -0.40 22.43
N THR A 496 18.26 -0.99 21.28
CA THR A 496 16.97 -0.84 20.60
C THR A 496 15.78 -1.29 21.44
N ALA A 497 15.96 -2.23 22.36
CA ALA A 497 14.90 -2.69 23.26
C ALA A 497 14.55 -1.71 24.39
N LEU A 498 15.48 -0.84 24.80
CA LEU A 498 15.25 0.17 25.85
C LEU A 498 14.57 1.43 25.32
N PHE A 499 14.76 1.73 24.04
CA PHE A 499 14.30 2.96 23.39
C PHE A 499 13.40 2.64 22.19
N ALA A 500 12.72 1.49 22.22
CA ALA A 500 11.80 1.09 21.17
C ALA A 500 10.56 2.01 21.16
N ASP A 501 9.97 2.19 19.99
CA ASP A 501 8.81 3.07 19.77
C ASP A 501 7.54 2.60 20.51
N ASP A 502 7.50 1.35 20.98
CA ASP A 502 6.39 0.74 21.72
C ASP A 502 6.52 0.88 23.25
N VAL A 503 7.62 1.46 23.74
CA VAL A 503 7.84 1.77 25.16
C VAL A 503 7.08 3.04 25.51
N GLY A 504 6.10 2.94 26.41
CA GLY A 504 5.35 4.11 26.90
C GLY A 504 5.55 4.41 28.37
N ASN A 505 6.14 3.49 29.15
CA ASN A 505 6.47 3.74 30.55
C ASN A 505 7.86 3.21 30.88
N VAL A 506 8.68 4.04 31.52
CA VAL A 506 10.02 3.64 31.99
C VAL A 506 10.12 3.85 33.49
N VAL A 507 10.47 2.79 34.21
CA VAL A 507 10.80 2.86 35.63
C VAL A 507 12.30 2.64 35.77
N TYR A 508 13.01 3.71 36.09
CA TYR A 508 14.44 3.65 36.35
C TYR A 508 14.72 3.57 37.85
N VAL A 509 15.31 2.47 38.30
CA VAL A 509 15.73 2.27 39.69
C VAL A 509 17.20 2.64 39.81
N LEU A 510 17.53 3.59 40.69
CA LEU A 510 18.92 3.99 40.96
C LEU A 510 19.66 2.93 41.79
N PRO A 511 20.99 2.80 41.65
CA PRO A 511 21.76 1.86 42.44
C PRO A 511 21.83 2.34 43.90
N PRO A 512 21.96 1.42 44.88
CA PRO A 512 21.99 1.77 46.30
C PRO A 512 23.24 2.55 46.73
N LYS A 513 24.27 2.58 45.88
CA LYS A 513 25.49 3.38 46.06
C LYS A 513 25.73 4.19 44.80
N GLU A 514 26.16 5.43 44.97
CA GLU A 514 26.52 6.27 43.83
C GLU A 514 27.64 5.61 43.01
N PRO A 515 27.60 5.72 41.67
CA PRO A 515 28.67 5.22 40.82
C PRO A 515 29.99 5.91 41.17
N THR A 516 31.08 5.12 41.24
CA THR A 516 32.42 5.65 41.48
C THR A 516 32.96 6.48 40.31
N ASP A 517 32.40 6.31 39.12
CA ASP A 517 32.73 7.06 37.90
C ASP A 517 31.77 8.24 37.70
N PRO A 518 32.20 9.49 37.92
CA PRO A 518 31.35 10.67 37.74
C PRO A 518 30.84 10.82 36.30
N PHE A 519 31.60 10.37 35.30
CA PHE A 519 31.21 10.47 33.89
C PHE A 519 30.08 9.50 33.52
N SER A 520 29.82 8.48 34.34
CA SER A 520 28.72 7.55 34.11
C SER A 520 27.34 8.23 34.26
N TRP A 521 27.24 9.31 35.04
CA TRP A 521 26.02 10.12 35.15
C TRP A 521 25.60 10.75 33.83
N LEU A 522 26.54 11.05 32.94
CA LEU A 522 26.23 11.58 31.62
C LEU A 522 25.42 10.58 30.79
N GLN A 523 25.71 9.28 30.91
CA GLN A 523 24.94 8.25 30.22
C GLN A 523 23.51 8.16 30.76
N PHE A 524 23.34 8.18 32.09
CA PHE A 524 22.02 8.23 32.70
C PHE A 524 21.19 9.44 32.24
N VAL A 525 21.79 10.64 32.26
CA VAL A 525 21.12 11.87 31.80
C VAL A 525 20.78 11.80 30.31
N ASN A 526 21.66 11.23 29.48
CA ASN A 526 21.37 11.02 28.06
C ASN A 526 20.23 10.03 27.83
N SER A 527 20.17 8.93 28.59
CA SER A 527 19.06 7.97 28.53
C SER A 527 17.74 8.62 28.95
N LEU A 528 17.74 9.40 30.04
CA LEU A 528 16.57 10.17 30.47
C LEU A 528 16.13 11.14 29.38
N ASN A 529 17.06 11.88 28.77
CA ASN A 529 16.74 12.80 27.70
C ASN A 529 16.14 12.06 26.49
N LEU A 530 16.67 10.89 26.14
CA LEU A 530 16.13 10.05 25.08
C LEU A 530 14.71 9.55 25.39
N TRP A 531 14.44 9.06 26.60
CA TRP A 531 13.08 8.67 26.97
C TRP A 531 12.14 9.87 26.98
N LEU A 532 12.55 11.01 27.52
CA LEU A 532 11.73 12.23 27.51
C LEU A 532 11.51 12.80 26.09
N THR A 533 12.41 12.51 25.14
CA THR A 533 12.27 12.94 23.74
C THR A 533 11.62 11.89 22.84
N CYS A 534 11.57 10.62 23.25
CA CYS A 534 10.76 9.58 22.62
C CYS A 534 9.35 9.54 23.23
N GLY A 535 9.17 10.07 24.44
CA GLY A 535 7.93 10.13 25.21
C GLY A 535 7.87 9.00 26.22
#